data_AF-A0A0K1RD40-F1
#
_entry.id   AF-A0A0K1RD40-F1
#
_cell.length_a   1.000
_cell.length_b   1.000
_cell.length_c   1.000
_cell.angle_alpha   90.00
_cell.angle_beta   90.00
_cell.angle_gamma   90.00
#
_symmetry.space_group_name_H-M   'P 1'
#
loop_
_entity.id
_entity.type
_entity.pdbx_description
1 polymer ?
#
loop_
_entity_poly.entity_id
_entity_poly.type
_entity_poly.pdbx_seq_one_letter_code
_entity_poly.pdbx_strand_id
1 'polypeptide(L)'
;MSDFSAQLQALRSMIESGEHISEDTDGLIQLATPGVVLPYSNGTPTEHGSYFGGRPYLPEGAAWPIAKSGQPLLHIIQLNFADIVGHVRAEGASTSEATLDGLIPESGIFQLFVGADPLSGGFTSDSPGDGMEIRYIPEPAEGFGNHSFPGPHTAEPADFDEEHEDFCSPFSKDLGEVMNSPISLSSAVAMIPPTDQAVYEALESEKDDDFLDNDEYFDELVELRAAASNQSNIMLGGFPAFAQDPFQPDGYVHFLEIDSTYLEEEELPFEAMWGDLGVAHVFLHPDALKKMQAGEAVVYRSENTGTADGAVFYWDCG
;
A
#
# COMPACT_ATOMS: atom_id res chain seq x y z
N MET A 1 0.61 -20.93 16.59
CA MET A 1 0.11 -19.90 17.51
C MET A 1 0.93 -18.68 17.18
N SER A 2 0.33 -17.64 16.61
CA SER A 2 1.07 -16.40 16.33
C SER A 2 1.50 -15.76 17.66
N ASP A 3 2.69 -15.17 17.69
CA ASP A 3 3.24 -14.51 18.88
C ASP A 3 2.71 -13.06 19.05
N PHE A 4 1.82 -12.61 18.16
CA PHE A 4 1.04 -11.37 18.17
C PHE A 4 0.05 -11.25 19.35
N SER A 5 0.36 -11.85 20.49
CA SER A 5 -0.50 -11.93 21.67
C SER A 5 -1.00 -10.57 22.16
N ALA A 6 -0.15 -9.53 22.10
CA ALA A 6 -0.53 -8.17 22.48
C ALA A 6 -1.51 -7.56 21.47
N GLN A 7 -1.21 -7.61 20.17
CA GLN A 7 -2.07 -7.06 19.12
C GLN A 7 -3.40 -7.82 19.02
N LEU A 8 -3.38 -9.14 19.20
CA LEU A 8 -4.60 -9.96 19.29
C LEU A 8 -5.45 -9.59 20.50
N GLN A 9 -4.83 -9.32 21.65
CA GLN A 9 -5.56 -8.87 22.84
C GLN A 9 -6.14 -7.47 22.66
N ALA A 10 -5.41 -6.57 22.00
CA ALA A 10 -5.88 -5.23 21.66
C ALA A 10 -7.08 -5.31 20.71
N LEU A 11 -6.96 -6.05 19.61
CA LEU A 11 -8.04 -6.27 18.65
C LEU A 11 -9.27 -6.91 19.31
N ARG A 12 -9.08 -7.94 20.15
CA ARG A 12 -10.17 -8.54 20.93
C ARG A 12 -10.89 -7.51 21.78
N SER A 13 -10.14 -6.64 22.46
CA SER A 13 -10.73 -5.60 23.31
C SER A 13 -11.53 -4.59 22.50
N MET A 14 -11.11 -4.27 21.27
CA MET A 14 -11.88 -3.42 20.35
C MET A 14 -13.17 -4.12 19.92
N ILE A 15 -13.11 -5.39 19.50
CA ILE A 15 -14.28 -6.15 19.08
C ILE A 15 -15.29 -6.31 20.23
N GLU A 16 -14.83 -6.65 21.44
CA GLU A 16 -15.69 -6.80 22.62
C GLU A 16 -16.30 -5.47 23.10
N SER A 17 -15.80 -4.32 22.62
CA SER A 17 -16.41 -3.02 22.87
C SER A 17 -17.50 -2.65 21.86
N GLY A 18 -17.57 -3.38 20.74
CA GLY A 18 -18.57 -3.19 19.70
C GLY A 18 -19.94 -3.78 20.06
N GLU A 19 -21.01 -3.15 19.59
CA GLU A 19 -22.39 -3.55 19.90
C GLU A 19 -22.83 -4.79 19.10
N HIS A 20 -22.55 -4.82 17.80
CA HIS A 20 -23.02 -5.87 16.87
C HIS A 20 -21.95 -6.92 16.58
N ILE A 21 -20.69 -6.51 16.34
CA ILE A 21 -19.60 -7.43 15.97
C ILE A 21 -19.09 -8.29 17.14
N SER A 22 -19.42 -7.94 18.39
CA SER A 22 -18.91 -8.62 19.57
C SER A 22 -19.39 -10.07 19.68
N GLU A 23 -20.52 -10.42 19.07
CA GLU A 23 -21.06 -11.78 19.05
C GLU A 23 -20.14 -12.78 18.32
N ASP A 24 -19.33 -12.31 17.37
CA ASP A 24 -18.46 -13.12 16.53
C ASP A 24 -16.96 -12.94 16.86
N THR A 25 -16.64 -12.42 18.05
CA THR A 25 -15.27 -12.09 18.49
C THR A 25 -14.24 -13.16 18.16
N ASP A 26 -14.51 -14.43 18.51
CA ASP A 26 -13.55 -15.51 18.29
C ASP A 26 -13.36 -15.82 16.79
N GLY A 27 -14.42 -15.70 15.99
CA GLY A 27 -14.36 -15.88 14.53
C GLY A 27 -13.56 -14.77 13.86
N LEU A 28 -13.83 -13.51 14.22
CA LEU A 28 -13.10 -12.35 13.70
C LEU A 28 -11.62 -12.40 14.09
N ILE A 29 -11.30 -12.79 15.33
CA ILE A 29 -9.92 -12.99 15.79
C ILE A 29 -9.23 -14.12 15.03
N GLN A 30 -9.94 -15.19 14.70
CA GLN A 30 -9.39 -16.31 13.93
C GLN A 30 -9.14 -15.94 12.46
N LEU A 31 -9.97 -15.06 11.88
CA LEU A 31 -9.80 -14.56 10.53
C LEU A 31 -8.74 -13.47 10.43
N ALA A 32 -8.54 -12.68 11.48
CA ALA A 32 -7.60 -11.55 11.47
C ALA A 32 -6.20 -11.96 10.99
N THR A 33 -5.63 -11.12 10.13
CA THR A 33 -4.30 -11.35 9.54
C THR A 33 -3.33 -10.27 9.99
N PRO A 34 -2.03 -10.58 10.14
CA PRO A 34 -1.05 -9.56 10.44
C PRO A 34 -0.84 -8.64 9.22
N GLY A 35 -0.71 -7.34 9.51
CA GLY A 35 -0.32 -6.33 8.54
C GLY A 35 0.63 -5.31 9.16
N VAL A 36 1.25 -4.49 8.33
CA VAL A 36 2.02 -3.32 8.77
C VAL A 36 1.28 -2.07 8.33
N VAL A 37 0.91 -1.23 9.29
CA VAL A 37 0.36 0.10 9.02
C VAL A 37 1.49 1.10 8.86
N LEU A 38 1.32 2.06 7.94
CA LEU A 38 2.34 3.02 7.55
C LEU A 38 1.83 4.45 7.77
N PRO A 39 1.68 4.90 9.04
CA PRO A 39 1.18 6.23 9.32
C PRO A 39 2.18 7.31 8.87
N TYR A 40 1.64 8.45 8.46
CA TYR A 40 2.44 9.62 8.14
C TYR A 40 3.21 10.10 9.38
N SER A 41 4.40 10.62 9.15
CA SER A 41 5.31 11.07 10.20
C SER A 41 5.92 12.42 9.85
N ASN A 42 6.11 13.25 10.88
CA ASN A 42 6.76 14.56 10.76
C ASN A 42 8.29 14.48 10.53
N GLY A 43 8.81 13.28 10.24
CA GLY A 43 10.21 13.08 9.92
C GLY A 43 10.57 13.68 8.56
N THR A 44 11.85 14.04 8.39
CA THR A 44 12.37 14.34 7.05
C THR A 44 12.73 13.01 6.37
N PRO A 45 12.15 12.68 5.21
CA PRO A 45 12.52 11.48 4.47
C PRO A 45 14.02 11.45 4.19
N THR A 46 14.60 10.28 4.34
CA THR A 46 15.95 10.02 3.83
C THR A 46 15.84 9.40 2.45
N GLU A 47 16.92 9.45 1.67
CA GLU A 47 16.96 8.90 0.32
C GLU A 47 16.47 7.45 0.23
N HIS A 48 16.92 6.61 1.17
CA HIS A 48 16.53 5.21 1.27
C HIS A 48 15.38 4.98 2.25
N GLY A 49 14.75 6.03 2.79
CA GLY A 49 13.66 5.87 3.75
C GLY A 49 12.36 5.41 3.09
N SER A 50 11.37 5.11 3.92
CA SER A 50 9.98 4.93 3.50
C SER A 50 9.27 6.31 3.39
N TYR A 51 8.68 6.60 2.25
CA TYR A 51 7.93 7.84 2.04
C TYR A 51 6.88 7.72 0.93
N PHE A 52 5.86 8.57 1.03
CA PHE A 52 4.79 8.74 0.07
C PHE A 52 5.03 9.98 -0.81
N GLY A 53 4.76 9.86 -2.11
CA GLY A 53 5.11 10.85 -3.13
C GLY A 53 6.62 11.06 -3.26
N GLY A 54 7.03 12.28 -3.63
CA GLY A 54 8.44 12.62 -3.75
C GLY A 54 9.19 11.90 -4.86
N ARG A 55 10.50 12.15 -4.93
CA ARG A 55 11.38 11.51 -5.91
C ARG A 55 12.05 10.28 -5.31
N PRO A 56 11.92 9.10 -5.95
CA PRO A 56 12.46 7.84 -5.48
C PRO A 56 13.99 7.82 -5.49
N TYR A 57 14.56 6.94 -4.69
CA TYR A 57 15.93 6.47 -4.90
C TYR A 57 16.04 5.76 -6.26
N LEU A 58 17.02 6.13 -7.07
CA LEU A 58 17.30 5.45 -8.33
C LEU A 58 18.78 5.02 -8.35
N PRO A 59 19.09 3.71 -8.55
CA PRO A 59 20.46 3.26 -8.68
C PRO A 59 21.20 4.00 -9.80
N GLU A 60 22.53 4.10 -9.69
CA GLU A 60 23.33 4.78 -10.72
C GLU A 60 23.08 4.20 -12.12
N GLY A 61 22.76 5.06 -13.07
CA GLY A 61 22.44 4.68 -14.45
C GLY A 61 21.02 4.17 -14.66
N ALA A 62 20.18 4.07 -13.61
CA ALA A 62 18.76 3.80 -13.77
C ALA A 62 18.06 5.00 -14.40
N ALA A 63 17.13 4.71 -15.31
CA ALA A 63 16.27 5.71 -15.90
C ALA A 63 14.96 5.85 -15.10
N TRP A 64 14.40 7.05 -15.14
CA TRP A 64 13.01 7.26 -14.75
C TRP A 64 12.10 6.41 -15.65
N PRO A 65 11.10 5.69 -15.11
CA PRO A 65 10.20 4.91 -15.94
C PRO A 65 9.30 5.84 -16.77
N ILE A 66 9.36 5.69 -18.09
CA ILE A 66 8.58 6.49 -19.05
C ILE A 66 7.47 5.64 -19.64
N ALA A 67 6.21 6.06 -19.57
CA ALA A 67 5.07 5.38 -20.18
C ALA A 67 5.15 5.28 -21.70
N LYS A 68 4.23 4.52 -22.30
CA LYS A 68 4.14 4.40 -23.76
C LYS A 68 3.75 5.71 -24.45
N SER A 69 2.97 6.57 -23.77
CA SER A 69 2.66 7.93 -24.23
C SER A 69 3.90 8.81 -24.37
N GLY A 70 5.00 8.45 -23.71
CA GLY A 70 6.19 9.29 -23.56
C GLY A 70 6.19 10.13 -22.29
N GLN A 71 5.10 10.14 -21.52
CA GLN A 71 5.05 10.77 -20.19
C GLN A 71 5.85 9.97 -19.17
N PRO A 72 6.48 10.61 -18.16
CA PRO A 72 7.03 9.89 -17.02
C PRO A 72 5.91 9.24 -16.20
N LEU A 73 6.18 8.06 -15.62
CA LEU A 73 5.29 7.52 -14.60
C LEU A 73 5.44 8.31 -13.29
N LEU A 74 4.34 8.45 -12.55
CA LEU A 74 4.28 9.07 -11.23
C LEU A 74 4.85 8.12 -10.19
N HIS A 75 5.82 8.57 -9.39
CA HIS A 75 6.22 7.84 -8.21
C HIS A 75 5.16 8.02 -7.11
N ILE A 76 4.61 6.90 -6.63
CA ILE A 76 3.56 6.91 -5.60
C ILE A 76 4.15 6.70 -4.22
N ILE A 77 4.98 5.67 -4.05
CA ILE A 77 5.50 5.30 -2.73
C ILE A 77 6.83 4.55 -2.84
N GLN A 78 7.71 4.83 -1.90
CA GLN A 78 8.92 4.07 -1.64
C GLN A 78 8.84 3.47 -0.24
N LEU A 79 9.19 2.19 -0.10
CA LEU A 79 9.21 1.48 1.18
C LEU A 79 10.56 0.83 1.39
N ASN A 80 11.19 1.10 2.53
CA ASN A 80 12.40 0.42 2.96
C ASN A 80 12.05 -0.67 3.96
N PHE A 81 12.22 -1.92 3.55
CA PHE A 81 11.87 -3.05 4.40
C PHE A 81 12.79 -3.21 5.61
N ALA A 82 14.04 -2.75 5.53
CA ALA A 82 14.93 -2.79 6.69
C ALA A 82 14.45 -1.86 7.81
N ASP A 83 13.95 -0.68 7.45
CA ASP A 83 13.36 0.28 8.39
C ASP A 83 12.06 -0.28 8.99
N ILE A 84 11.18 -0.81 8.13
CA ILE A 84 9.91 -1.43 8.55
C ILE A 84 10.16 -2.58 9.54
N VAL A 85 11.00 -3.55 9.14
CA VAL A 85 11.37 -4.69 9.97
C VAL A 85 12.04 -4.23 11.27
N GLY A 86 12.87 -3.19 11.21
CA GLY A 86 13.54 -2.60 12.36
C GLY A 86 12.57 -2.00 13.38
N HIS A 87 11.61 -1.18 12.93
CA HIS A 87 10.58 -0.59 13.79
C HIS A 87 9.68 -1.66 14.40
N VAL A 88 9.19 -2.61 13.59
CA VAL A 88 8.29 -3.68 14.07
C VAL A 88 9.00 -4.58 15.10
N ARG A 89 10.28 -4.90 14.90
CA ARG A 89 11.09 -5.63 15.91
C ARG A 89 11.26 -4.83 17.20
N ALA A 90 11.37 -3.51 17.13
CA ALA A 90 11.49 -2.66 18.31
C ALA A 90 10.21 -2.66 19.18
N GLU A 91 9.06 -2.96 18.58
CA GLU A 91 7.78 -3.15 19.28
C GLU A 91 7.62 -4.55 19.90
N GLY A 92 8.63 -5.43 19.74
CA GLY A 92 8.66 -6.76 20.36
C GLY A 92 8.22 -7.90 19.45
N ALA A 93 8.02 -7.64 18.15
CA ALA A 93 7.68 -8.69 17.18
C ALA A 93 8.85 -9.66 16.94
N SER A 94 8.53 -10.93 16.73
CA SER A 94 9.46 -11.96 16.27
C SER A 94 9.92 -11.73 14.83
N THR A 95 10.90 -12.49 14.36
CA THR A 95 11.37 -12.39 12.96
C THR A 95 10.27 -12.67 11.94
N SER A 96 9.47 -13.72 12.16
CA SER A 96 8.37 -14.09 11.24
C SER A 96 7.38 -12.94 11.12
N GLU A 97 7.01 -12.38 12.26
CA GLU A 97 6.05 -11.30 12.40
C GLU A 97 6.52 -10.00 11.77
N ALA A 98 7.78 -9.64 11.98
CA ALA A 98 8.37 -8.45 11.36
C ALA A 98 8.44 -8.53 9.83
N THR A 99 8.44 -9.75 9.28
CA THR A 99 8.40 -9.99 7.83
C THR A 99 7.01 -10.34 7.30
N LEU A 100 5.97 -10.24 8.14
CA LEU A 100 4.60 -10.66 7.82
C LEU A 100 4.56 -12.08 7.23
N ASP A 101 5.18 -13.03 7.92
CA ASP A 101 5.34 -14.42 7.52
C ASP A 101 5.95 -14.60 6.11
N GLY A 102 6.83 -13.67 5.75
CA GLY A 102 7.54 -13.66 4.47
C GLY A 102 6.88 -12.82 3.38
N LEU A 103 5.79 -12.09 3.66
CA LEU A 103 5.24 -11.16 2.66
C LEU A 103 6.28 -10.09 2.24
N ILE A 104 7.15 -9.67 3.16
CA ILE A 104 8.27 -8.77 2.86
C ILE A 104 9.63 -9.41 3.21
N PRO A 105 10.71 -9.08 2.47
CA PRO A 105 12.07 -9.48 2.84
C PRO A 105 12.59 -8.70 4.06
N GLU A 106 13.71 -9.13 4.65
CA GLU A 106 14.33 -8.41 5.78
C GLU A 106 14.90 -7.03 5.42
N SER A 107 15.15 -6.79 4.13
CA SER A 107 15.77 -5.55 3.62
C SER A 107 15.46 -5.31 2.14
N GLY A 108 15.87 -4.15 1.66
CA GLY A 108 15.69 -3.71 0.28
C GLY A 108 14.57 -2.67 0.16
N ILE A 109 14.51 -2.04 -1.01
CA ILE A 109 13.59 -0.94 -1.30
C ILE A 109 12.53 -1.40 -2.31
N PHE A 110 11.26 -1.24 -1.97
CA PHE A 110 10.13 -1.38 -2.88
C PHE A 110 9.68 -0.01 -3.39
N GLN A 111 9.28 0.07 -4.66
CA GLN A 111 8.75 1.29 -5.27
C GLN A 111 7.55 0.96 -6.16
N LEU A 112 6.56 1.85 -6.14
CA LEU A 112 5.43 1.84 -7.05
C LEU A 112 5.43 3.11 -7.91
N PHE A 113 5.33 2.91 -9.22
CA PHE A 113 5.11 3.95 -10.21
C PHE A 113 3.84 3.67 -11.01
N VAL A 114 3.07 4.71 -11.33
CA VAL A 114 1.82 4.59 -12.07
C VAL A 114 1.69 5.64 -13.17
N GLY A 115 0.85 5.38 -14.17
CA GLY A 115 0.59 6.32 -15.27
C GLY A 115 0.04 7.66 -14.80
N ALA A 116 0.46 8.75 -15.45
CA ALA A 116 -0.10 10.09 -15.27
C ALA A 116 -1.27 10.31 -16.25
N ASP A 117 -2.26 9.43 -16.17
CA ASP A 117 -3.37 9.31 -17.10
C ASP A 117 -4.70 9.23 -16.33
N PRO A 118 -5.88 9.35 -16.97
CA PRO A 118 -7.16 9.38 -16.27
C PRO A 118 -7.49 8.11 -15.48
N LEU A 119 -6.74 7.04 -15.73
CA LEU A 119 -6.85 5.76 -15.04
C LEU A 119 -5.73 5.56 -14.02
N SER A 120 -4.86 6.54 -13.80
CA SER A 120 -3.69 6.43 -12.91
C SER A 120 -2.93 5.12 -13.10
N GLY A 121 -2.79 4.63 -14.34
CA GLY A 121 -2.17 3.34 -14.65
C GLY A 121 -2.93 2.06 -14.27
N GLY A 122 -4.08 2.14 -13.60
CA GLY A 122 -4.78 1.02 -12.98
C GLY A 122 -6.13 0.68 -13.59
N PHE A 123 -6.17 -0.33 -14.46
CA PHE A 123 -7.31 -1.19 -14.80
C PHE A 123 -6.79 -2.52 -15.36
N THR A 124 -7.60 -3.59 -15.30
CA THR A 124 -7.22 -4.96 -15.74
C THR A 124 -7.67 -5.31 -17.16
N SER A 125 -8.41 -4.41 -17.82
CA SER A 125 -8.91 -4.62 -19.19
C SER A 125 -7.89 -4.21 -20.27
N ASP A 126 -8.09 -4.67 -21.51
CA ASP A 126 -7.16 -4.48 -22.66
C ASP A 126 -7.06 -3.04 -23.22
N SER A 127 -7.29 -1.98 -22.43
CA SER A 127 -7.37 -0.56 -22.85
C SER A 127 -6.53 0.38 -21.97
N PRO A 128 -6.16 1.61 -22.40
CA PRO A 128 -4.79 1.99 -22.75
C PRO A 128 -4.27 3.09 -21.82
N GLY A 129 -4.23 2.82 -20.52
CA GLY A 129 -3.58 3.73 -19.58
C GLY A 129 -2.06 3.80 -19.84
N ASP A 130 -1.34 4.58 -19.04
CA ASP A 130 0.11 4.64 -19.11
C ASP A 130 0.80 3.53 -18.30
N GLY A 131 -0.02 2.65 -17.71
CA GLY A 131 0.37 1.43 -17.03
C GLY A 131 1.06 1.69 -15.70
N MET A 132 1.90 0.74 -15.29
CA MET A 132 2.55 0.77 -13.98
C MET A 132 3.96 0.18 -14.05
N GLU A 133 4.77 0.53 -13.07
CA GLU A 133 6.03 -0.15 -12.81
C GLU A 133 6.26 -0.35 -11.32
N ILE A 134 6.54 -1.59 -10.93
CA ILE A 134 6.98 -1.95 -9.58
C ILE A 134 8.44 -2.33 -9.63
N ARG A 135 9.21 -1.85 -8.65
CA ARG A 135 10.61 -2.21 -8.46
C ARG A 135 10.85 -2.76 -7.07
N TYR A 136 11.72 -3.75 -6.98
CA TYR A 136 12.40 -4.14 -5.75
C TYR A 136 13.91 -4.08 -5.97
N ILE A 137 14.58 -3.29 -5.13
CA ILE A 137 16.02 -3.08 -5.12
C ILE A 137 16.57 -3.77 -3.86
N PRO A 138 17.19 -4.96 -3.98
CA PRO A 138 17.57 -5.78 -2.83
C PRO A 138 18.71 -5.15 -2.00
N GLU A 139 19.67 -4.55 -2.69
CA GLU A 139 20.86 -3.93 -2.10
C GLU A 139 20.99 -2.49 -2.61
N PRO A 140 20.34 -1.51 -1.96
CA PRO A 140 20.60 -0.10 -2.27
C PRO A 140 22.05 0.23 -1.94
N ALA A 141 22.72 1.02 -2.78
CA ALA A 141 24.15 1.29 -2.66
C ALA A 141 24.51 1.92 -1.29
N GLU A 142 25.46 1.32 -0.56
CA GLU A 142 25.98 1.90 0.69
C GLU A 142 26.69 3.25 0.43
N GLY A 143 26.48 4.23 1.32
CA GLY A 143 27.29 5.47 1.34
C GLY A 143 26.59 6.78 1.01
N PHE A 144 25.27 6.77 0.79
CA PHE A 144 24.48 8.01 0.71
C PHE A 144 23.66 8.29 1.99
N GLY A 145 24.21 7.91 3.15
CA GLY A 145 23.67 8.26 4.47
C GLY A 145 24.37 9.49 5.06
N ASN A 146 23.58 10.37 5.69
CA ASN A 146 23.95 11.60 6.43
C ASN A 146 24.13 12.93 5.68
N HIS A 147 23.68 13.04 4.43
CA HIS A 147 23.46 14.36 3.85
C HIS A 147 21.95 14.65 3.82
N SER A 148 21.50 15.57 4.67
CA SER A 148 20.31 16.36 4.37
C SER A 148 20.54 16.94 2.99
N PHE A 149 19.92 16.36 1.97
CA PHE A 149 20.04 16.85 0.62
C PHE A 149 19.05 18.01 0.46
N PRO A 150 19.49 19.21 0.04
CA PRO A 150 18.65 20.10 -0.71
C PRO A 150 18.63 19.56 -2.15
N GLY A 151 17.82 18.53 -2.40
CA GLY A 151 17.51 18.07 -3.74
C GLY A 151 17.90 16.62 -4.06
N PRO A 152 17.16 15.98 -4.97
CA PRO A 152 17.17 14.55 -5.23
C PRO A 152 18.28 14.17 -6.23
N HIS A 153 18.68 12.90 -6.20
CA HIS A 153 19.63 12.35 -7.17
C HIS A 153 19.13 12.51 -8.61
N THR A 154 19.94 13.24 -9.38
CA THR A 154 20.08 13.54 -10.82
C THR A 154 19.20 12.95 -11.92
N ALA A 155 18.30 12.00 -11.70
CA ALA A 155 17.22 11.72 -12.64
C ALA A 155 16.05 12.63 -12.27
N GLU A 156 16.07 13.86 -12.79
CA GLU A 156 14.82 14.60 -12.92
C GLU A 156 13.84 13.70 -13.70
N PRO A 157 12.58 13.56 -13.28
CA PRO A 157 11.58 13.03 -14.20
C PRO A 157 11.71 13.82 -15.50
N ALA A 158 11.48 13.18 -16.65
CA ALA A 158 11.26 14.00 -17.85
C ALA A 158 10.15 15.02 -17.52
N ASP A 159 10.24 16.24 -18.05
CA ASP A 159 9.24 17.27 -17.72
C ASP A 159 7.84 16.70 -17.95
N PHE A 160 7.01 16.65 -16.89
CA PHE A 160 5.62 16.21 -17.01
C PHE A 160 4.90 17.24 -17.89
N ASP A 161 4.27 16.77 -18.96
CA ASP A 161 3.42 17.63 -19.78
C ASP A 161 2.04 17.71 -19.11
N GLU A 162 1.93 18.51 -18.05
CA GLU A 162 0.67 18.70 -17.31
C GLU A 162 -0.42 19.39 -18.16
N GLU A 163 -0.05 19.93 -19.32
CA GLU A 163 -0.99 20.49 -20.32
C GLU A 163 -1.51 19.42 -21.31
N HIS A 164 -0.98 18.19 -21.26
CA HIS A 164 -1.43 17.09 -22.11
C HIS A 164 -2.92 16.78 -21.84
N GLU A 165 -3.69 16.51 -22.90
CA GLU A 165 -5.16 16.38 -22.79
C GLU A 165 -5.62 15.23 -21.88
N ASP A 166 -4.80 14.18 -21.81
CA ASP A 166 -5.03 13.00 -20.99
C ASP A 166 -4.29 13.06 -19.64
N PHE A 167 -3.62 14.16 -19.29
CA PHE A 167 -2.90 14.24 -18.02
C PHE A 167 -3.87 14.18 -16.83
N CYS A 168 -3.65 13.20 -15.95
CA CYS A 168 -4.31 13.12 -14.66
C CYS A 168 -3.36 12.51 -13.63
N SER A 169 -3.55 12.88 -12.37
CA SER A 169 -2.73 12.43 -11.25
C SER A 169 -3.65 12.20 -10.05
N PRO A 170 -3.37 11.20 -9.21
CA PRO A 170 -4.09 11.05 -7.96
C PRO A 170 -3.78 12.17 -6.97
N PHE A 171 -2.74 12.99 -7.19
CA PHE A 171 -2.33 14.01 -6.23
C PHE A 171 -3.08 15.34 -6.39
N SER A 172 -3.42 16.00 -5.27
CA SER A 172 -4.14 17.29 -5.27
C SER A 172 -3.27 18.53 -5.57
N LYS A 173 -1.99 18.33 -5.87
CA LYS A 173 -0.99 19.38 -6.17
C LYS A 173 -0.25 19.12 -7.47
N ASP A 174 0.35 20.17 -8.04
CA ASP A 174 1.25 20.07 -9.18
C ASP A 174 2.38 19.06 -8.89
N LEU A 175 2.79 18.29 -9.90
CA LEU A 175 3.72 17.18 -9.67
C LEU A 175 5.09 17.68 -9.21
N GLY A 176 5.51 18.86 -9.67
CA GLY A 176 6.70 19.51 -9.15
C GLY A 176 6.67 19.73 -7.64
N GLU A 177 5.51 20.05 -7.05
CA GLU A 177 5.35 20.25 -5.61
C GLU A 177 5.37 18.91 -4.87
N VAL A 178 4.61 17.92 -5.36
CA VAL A 178 4.55 16.56 -4.80
C VAL A 178 5.94 15.91 -4.80
N MET A 179 6.66 16.00 -5.92
CA MET A 179 7.98 15.40 -6.14
C MET A 179 9.06 16.03 -5.25
N ASN A 180 8.84 17.26 -4.75
CA ASN A 180 9.75 17.97 -3.86
C ASN A 180 9.32 17.96 -2.39
N SER A 181 8.17 17.35 -2.08
CA SER A 181 7.57 17.35 -0.73
C SER A 181 7.24 15.94 -0.24
N PRO A 182 8.19 14.98 -0.26
CA PRO A 182 7.91 13.61 0.19
C PRO A 182 7.39 13.59 1.64
N ILE A 183 6.40 12.74 1.89
CA ILE A 183 5.82 12.55 3.23
C ILE A 183 6.47 11.32 3.87
N SER A 184 7.18 11.50 4.99
CA SER A 184 7.86 10.40 5.67
C SER A 184 6.85 9.43 6.27
N LEU A 185 7.11 8.13 6.16
CA LEU A 185 6.26 7.08 6.74
C LEU A 185 6.96 6.43 7.95
N SER A 186 6.19 6.24 9.02
CA SER A 186 6.56 5.32 10.10
C SER A 186 6.00 3.93 9.79
N SER A 187 6.19 2.97 10.69
CA SER A 187 5.61 1.64 10.55
C SER A 187 5.34 1.00 11.90
N ALA A 188 4.19 0.32 12.03
CA ALA A 188 3.82 -0.46 13.20
C ALA A 188 3.09 -1.74 12.76
N VAL A 189 3.17 -2.80 13.57
CA VAL A 189 2.45 -4.04 13.26
C VAL A 189 1.06 -4.02 13.89
N ALA A 190 0.06 -4.45 13.12
CA ALA A 190 -1.32 -4.53 13.55
C ALA A 190 -1.93 -5.88 13.16
N MET A 191 -2.88 -6.35 13.97
CA MET A 191 -3.77 -7.43 13.57
C MET A 191 -4.95 -6.79 12.87
N ILE A 192 -5.07 -7.05 11.57
CA ILE A 192 -6.08 -6.45 10.70
C ILE A 192 -7.29 -7.38 10.68
N PRO A 193 -8.47 -6.92 11.12
CA PRO A 193 -9.69 -7.71 11.03
C PRO A 193 -10.06 -7.97 9.57
N PRO A 194 -10.87 -9.01 9.29
CA PRO A 194 -11.41 -9.24 7.95
C PRO A 194 -12.26 -8.04 7.49
N THR A 195 -12.28 -7.83 6.18
CA THR A 195 -13.25 -6.93 5.53
C THR A 195 -14.63 -7.58 5.50
N ASP A 196 -15.66 -6.80 5.20
CA ASP A 196 -17.02 -7.25 4.93
C ASP A 196 -17.05 -8.43 3.95
N GLN A 197 -16.33 -8.34 2.82
CA GLN A 197 -16.20 -9.41 1.84
C GLN A 197 -15.55 -10.67 2.43
N ALA A 198 -14.46 -10.52 3.19
CA ALA A 198 -13.78 -11.66 3.79
C ALA A 198 -14.64 -12.34 4.86
N VAL A 199 -15.45 -11.57 5.60
CA VAL A 199 -16.45 -12.12 6.53
C VAL A 199 -17.56 -12.83 5.76
N TYR A 200 -18.08 -12.21 4.69
CA TYR A 200 -19.10 -12.81 3.84
C TYR A 200 -18.64 -14.17 3.32
N GLU A 201 -17.47 -14.25 2.68
CA GLU A 201 -16.91 -15.50 2.15
C GLU A 201 -16.67 -16.55 3.24
N ALA A 202 -16.25 -16.14 4.44
CA ALA A 202 -16.00 -17.06 5.53
C ALA A 202 -17.30 -17.60 6.15
N LEU A 203 -18.37 -16.80 6.17
CA LEU A 203 -19.58 -17.07 6.96
C LEU A 203 -20.84 -17.29 6.12
N GLU A 204 -20.81 -17.11 4.79
CA GLU A 204 -21.97 -17.26 3.89
C GLU A 204 -22.65 -18.63 3.99
N SER A 205 -21.91 -19.67 4.37
CA SER A 205 -22.44 -21.02 4.55
C SER A 205 -23.00 -21.30 5.94
N GLU A 206 -22.72 -20.42 6.91
CA GLU A 206 -23.05 -20.58 8.34
C GLU A 206 -24.12 -19.61 8.82
N LYS A 207 -24.24 -18.43 8.19
CA LYS A 207 -25.18 -17.36 8.56
C LYS A 207 -26.35 -17.30 7.56
N ASP A 208 -27.48 -16.73 7.99
CA ASP A 208 -28.68 -16.56 7.15
C ASP A 208 -28.69 -15.22 6.42
N ASP A 209 -29.62 -15.06 5.47
CA ASP A 209 -29.78 -13.83 4.68
C ASP A 209 -29.97 -12.58 5.57
N ASP A 210 -30.63 -12.73 6.73
CA ASP A 210 -30.86 -11.63 7.68
C ASP A 210 -29.55 -11.07 8.24
N PHE A 211 -28.51 -11.89 8.42
CA PHE A 211 -27.18 -11.43 8.82
C PHE A 211 -26.43 -10.77 7.67
N LEU A 212 -26.53 -11.33 6.46
CA LEU A 212 -25.84 -10.82 5.28
C LEU A 212 -26.39 -9.47 4.79
N ASP A 213 -27.62 -9.13 5.19
CA ASP A 213 -28.27 -7.83 4.93
C ASP A 213 -28.15 -6.84 6.11
N ASN A 214 -27.27 -7.11 7.11
CA ASN A 214 -27.13 -6.26 8.29
C ASN A 214 -26.11 -5.13 8.10
N ASP A 215 -26.58 -3.97 7.61
CA ASP A 215 -25.76 -2.78 7.41
C ASP A 215 -25.02 -2.32 8.69
N GLU A 216 -25.66 -2.38 9.87
CA GLU A 216 -25.05 -1.93 11.14
C GLU A 216 -23.83 -2.79 11.52
N TYR A 217 -23.87 -4.09 11.21
CA TYR A 217 -22.74 -4.99 11.44
C TYR A 217 -21.54 -4.65 10.54
N PHE A 218 -21.80 -4.37 9.25
CA PHE A 218 -20.73 -4.06 8.30
C PHE A 218 -20.14 -2.66 8.51
N ASP A 219 -20.95 -1.67 8.87
CA ASP A 219 -20.47 -0.35 9.28
C ASP A 219 -19.50 -0.46 10.48
N GLU A 220 -19.87 -1.24 11.49
CA GLU A 220 -19.02 -1.46 12.66
C GLU A 220 -17.74 -2.25 12.33
N LEU A 221 -17.78 -3.15 11.34
CA LEU A 221 -16.59 -3.84 10.85
C LEU A 221 -15.61 -2.88 10.16
N VAL A 222 -16.12 -1.92 9.38
CA VAL A 222 -15.32 -0.85 8.77
C VAL A 222 -14.69 0.02 9.85
N GLU A 223 -15.45 0.44 10.86
CA GLU A 223 -14.94 1.21 12.01
C GLU A 223 -13.87 0.43 12.79
N LEU A 224 -14.09 -0.87 13.02
CA LEU A 224 -13.12 -1.75 13.67
C LEU A 224 -11.82 -1.80 12.87
N ARG A 225 -11.90 -1.95 11.54
CA ARG A 225 -10.71 -1.97 10.66
C ARG A 225 -9.94 -0.67 10.74
N ALA A 226 -10.63 0.47 10.67
CA ALA A 226 -10.02 1.80 10.80
C ALA A 226 -9.36 1.99 12.18
N ALA A 227 -10.00 1.50 13.26
CA ALA A 227 -9.42 1.56 14.60
C ALA A 227 -8.19 0.64 14.73
N ALA A 228 -8.27 -0.58 14.20
CA ALA A 228 -7.18 -1.56 14.22
C ALA A 228 -5.97 -1.11 13.37
N SER A 229 -6.22 -0.39 12.27
CA SER A 229 -5.17 0.19 11.44
C SER A 229 -4.59 1.49 12.00
N ASN A 230 -5.07 1.94 13.17
CA ASN A 230 -4.76 3.25 13.75
C ASN A 230 -4.99 4.39 12.72
N GLN A 231 -6.06 4.28 11.94
CA GLN A 231 -6.46 5.23 10.89
C GLN A 231 -5.40 5.47 9.82
N SER A 232 -4.44 4.56 9.65
CA SER A 232 -3.45 4.69 8.61
C SER A 232 -4.07 4.42 7.23
N ASN A 233 -3.90 5.36 6.30
CA ASN A 233 -4.33 5.21 4.91
C ASN A 233 -3.43 4.29 4.07
N ILE A 234 -2.32 3.79 4.63
CA ILE A 234 -1.36 2.96 3.88
C ILE A 234 -1.03 1.73 4.70
N MET A 235 -1.16 0.55 4.08
CA MET A 235 -0.95 -0.72 4.78
C MET A 235 -0.30 -1.78 3.89
N LEU A 236 0.61 -2.56 4.47
CA LEU A 236 1.13 -3.80 3.87
C LEU A 236 0.42 -5.02 4.44
N GLY A 237 0.01 -5.93 3.56
CA GLY A 237 -0.70 -7.15 3.94
C GLY A 237 -2.16 -6.89 4.35
N GLY A 238 -2.69 -7.69 5.26
CA GLY A 238 -4.10 -7.61 5.64
C GLY A 238 -5.07 -8.05 4.53
N PHE A 239 -6.36 -7.89 4.79
CA PHE A 239 -7.42 -8.08 3.79
C PHE A 239 -7.59 -6.80 2.96
N PRO A 240 -7.65 -6.89 1.61
CA PRO A 240 -7.93 -5.74 0.77
C PRO A 240 -9.36 -5.24 1.02
N ALA A 241 -9.50 -3.96 1.34
CA ALA A 241 -10.79 -3.28 1.37
C ALA A 241 -11.03 -2.56 0.04
N PHE A 242 -12.22 -2.71 -0.54
CA PHE A 242 -12.57 -2.16 -1.86
C PHE A 242 -13.67 -1.12 -1.72
N ALA A 243 -13.70 -0.12 -2.60
CA ALA A 243 -14.79 0.84 -2.67
C ALA A 243 -16.00 0.31 -3.47
N GLN A 244 -15.77 -0.64 -4.39
CA GLN A 244 -16.77 -1.29 -5.23
C GLN A 244 -16.72 -2.82 -5.09
N ASP A 245 -17.14 -3.54 -6.13
CA ASP A 245 -17.06 -4.99 -6.22
C ASP A 245 -15.61 -5.46 -6.03
N PRO A 246 -15.37 -6.42 -5.12
CA PRO A 246 -14.02 -6.84 -4.77
C PRO A 246 -13.29 -7.43 -5.97
N PHE A 247 -12.06 -6.98 -6.17
CA PHE A 247 -11.18 -7.49 -7.22
C PHE A 247 -9.87 -8.01 -6.62
N GLN A 248 -9.76 -9.34 -6.51
CA GLN A 248 -8.50 -10.00 -6.21
C GLN A 248 -8.09 -10.92 -7.37
N PRO A 249 -6.90 -10.72 -7.97
CA PRO A 249 -6.42 -11.60 -9.02
C PRO A 249 -6.17 -13.03 -8.50
N ASP A 250 -6.67 -14.03 -9.22
CA ASP A 250 -6.48 -15.45 -8.90
C ASP A 250 -5.01 -15.81 -8.72
N GLY A 251 -4.67 -16.37 -7.56
CA GLY A 251 -3.32 -16.82 -7.25
C GLY A 251 -2.34 -15.72 -6.85
N TYR A 252 -2.80 -14.47 -6.69
CA TYR A 252 -2.01 -13.37 -6.15
C TYR A 252 -2.35 -13.13 -4.68
N VAL A 253 -1.40 -12.56 -3.95
CA VAL A 253 -1.62 -12.09 -2.58
C VAL A 253 -1.77 -10.57 -2.56
N HIS A 254 -2.61 -10.07 -1.66
CA HIS A 254 -2.66 -8.65 -1.35
C HIS A 254 -1.33 -8.22 -0.71
N PHE A 255 -0.72 -7.17 -1.24
CA PHE A 255 0.60 -6.73 -0.82
C PHE A 255 0.57 -5.35 -0.18
N LEU A 256 -0.03 -4.37 -0.85
CA LEU A 256 -0.07 -2.97 -0.40
C LEU A 256 -1.45 -2.38 -0.71
N GLU A 257 -1.97 -1.60 0.23
CA GLU A 257 -3.17 -0.77 0.13
C GLU A 257 -2.79 0.70 0.35
N ILE A 258 -3.38 1.59 -0.45
CA ILE A 258 -3.23 3.05 -0.37
C ILE A 258 -4.62 3.66 -0.54
N ASP A 259 -5.22 4.06 0.57
CA ASP A 259 -6.50 4.74 0.60
C ASP A 259 -6.36 6.21 0.17
N SER A 260 -7.47 6.82 -0.23
CA SER A 260 -7.54 8.25 -0.43
C SER A 260 -7.30 8.99 0.90
N THR A 261 -6.71 10.17 0.81
CA THR A 261 -6.29 10.97 1.98
C THR A 261 -6.98 12.32 1.97
N TYR A 262 -7.08 12.98 3.14
CA TYR A 262 -7.64 14.32 3.29
C TYR A 262 -6.66 15.30 3.95
N LEU A 263 -6.56 16.53 3.42
CA LEU A 263 -5.68 17.61 3.91
C LEU A 263 -6.09 18.10 5.31
N GLU A 264 -7.38 18.07 5.65
CA GLU A 264 -7.90 18.78 6.82
C GLU A 264 -7.54 18.13 8.17
N GLU A 265 -7.19 16.83 8.17
CA GLU A 265 -6.95 16.09 9.42
C GLU A 265 -5.46 16.01 9.82
N GLU A 266 -4.53 16.17 8.86
CA GLU A 266 -3.13 15.79 9.06
C GLU A 266 -2.05 16.84 8.70
N GLU A 267 -2.42 18.03 8.22
CA GLU A 267 -1.46 19.05 7.72
C GLU A 267 -0.48 18.49 6.65
N LEU A 268 -0.93 17.52 5.83
CA LEU A 268 -0.12 16.94 4.76
C LEU A 268 0.21 17.99 3.67
N PRO A 269 1.37 17.90 3.00
CA PRO A 269 1.71 18.81 1.91
C PRO A 269 0.80 18.63 0.67
N PHE A 270 0.20 17.46 0.50
CA PHE A 270 -0.73 17.14 -0.58
C PHE A 270 -1.65 15.98 -0.15
N GLU A 271 -2.78 15.82 -0.85
CA GLU A 271 -3.59 14.59 -0.79
C GLU A 271 -3.26 13.69 -1.97
N ALA A 272 -3.46 12.39 -1.79
CA ALA A 272 -3.80 11.47 -2.87
C ALA A 272 -5.29 11.15 -2.84
N MET A 273 -5.89 11.07 -4.03
CA MET A 273 -7.30 10.84 -4.27
C MET A 273 -7.46 9.90 -5.45
N TRP A 274 -8.09 8.76 -5.21
CA TRP A 274 -8.38 7.75 -6.24
C TRP A 274 -9.82 7.90 -6.69
N GLY A 275 -10.07 8.69 -7.74
CA GLY A 275 -11.44 8.95 -8.20
C GLY A 275 -12.32 9.57 -7.12
N ASP A 276 -13.53 9.01 -6.91
CA ASP A 276 -14.45 9.42 -5.83
C ASP A 276 -14.16 8.63 -4.55
N LEU A 277 -13.15 9.09 -3.79
CA LEU A 277 -12.76 8.55 -2.48
C LEU A 277 -12.42 7.05 -2.51
N GLY A 278 -11.70 6.64 -3.55
CA GLY A 278 -11.32 5.26 -3.78
C GLY A 278 -10.07 4.80 -3.05
N VAL A 279 -9.66 3.57 -3.35
CA VAL A 279 -8.53 2.88 -2.76
C VAL A 279 -7.72 2.17 -3.83
N ALA A 280 -6.39 2.23 -3.70
CA ALA A 280 -5.47 1.55 -4.59
C ALA A 280 -4.78 0.37 -3.92
N HIS A 281 -4.53 -0.66 -4.71
CA HIS A 281 -3.97 -1.93 -4.30
C HIS A 281 -2.80 -2.35 -5.18
N VAL A 282 -1.85 -3.02 -4.56
CA VAL A 282 -0.88 -3.88 -5.23
C VAL A 282 -1.11 -5.31 -4.80
N PHE A 283 -1.23 -6.19 -5.78
CA PHE A 283 -1.21 -7.64 -5.60
C PHE A 283 0.07 -8.20 -6.20
N LEU A 284 0.73 -9.12 -5.49
CA LEU A 284 1.95 -9.77 -5.98
C LEU A 284 1.72 -11.27 -6.17
N HIS A 285 2.25 -11.81 -7.26
CA HIS A 285 2.27 -13.25 -7.45
C HIS A 285 3.26 -13.88 -6.44
N PRO A 286 3.00 -15.05 -5.86
CA PRO A 286 3.93 -15.70 -4.93
C PRO A 286 5.36 -15.88 -5.45
N ASP A 287 5.55 -15.97 -6.77
CA ASP A 287 6.89 -16.03 -7.36
C ASP A 287 7.65 -14.69 -7.31
N ALA A 288 6.95 -13.55 -7.33
CA ALA A 288 7.55 -12.25 -7.07
C ALA A 288 8.10 -12.18 -5.64
N LEU A 289 7.30 -12.62 -4.66
CA LEU A 289 7.72 -12.67 -3.26
C LEU A 289 8.96 -13.54 -3.07
N LYS A 290 8.98 -14.74 -3.66
CA LYS A 290 10.15 -15.64 -3.60
C LYS A 290 11.43 -14.99 -4.15
N LYS A 291 11.33 -14.25 -5.25
CA LYS A 291 12.47 -13.50 -5.81
C LYS A 291 12.94 -12.42 -4.85
N MET A 292 12.01 -11.63 -4.31
CA MET A 292 12.33 -10.58 -3.33
C MET A 292 13.00 -11.16 -2.07
N GLN A 293 12.44 -12.24 -1.52
CA GLN A 293 13.01 -12.99 -0.38
C GLN A 293 14.40 -13.57 -0.68
N ALA A 294 14.66 -13.97 -1.93
CA ALA A 294 15.96 -14.46 -2.36
C ALA A 294 16.99 -13.34 -2.61
N GLY A 295 16.59 -12.06 -2.42
CA GLY A 295 17.44 -10.91 -2.71
C GLY A 295 17.63 -10.65 -4.20
N GLU A 296 16.73 -11.15 -5.05
CA GLU A 296 16.75 -10.89 -6.48
C GLU A 296 16.06 -9.56 -6.78
N ALA A 297 16.68 -8.73 -7.63
CA ALA A 297 16.03 -7.52 -8.14
C ALA A 297 14.77 -7.87 -8.95
N VAL A 298 13.70 -7.13 -8.72
CA VAL A 298 12.43 -7.30 -9.42
C VAL A 298 12.08 -6.01 -10.13
N VAL A 299 11.69 -6.12 -11.40
CA VAL A 299 11.01 -5.05 -12.14
C VAL A 299 9.83 -5.69 -12.86
N TYR A 300 8.61 -5.31 -12.47
CA TYR A 300 7.39 -5.67 -13.19
C TYR A 300 6.80 -4.41 -13.78
N ARG A 301 6.49 -4.46 -15.07
CA ARG A 301 6.05 -3.29 -15.82
C ARG A 301 4.94 -3.69 -16.77
N SER A 302 3.91 -2.85 -16.82
CA SER A 302 2.90 -2.86 -17.86
C SER A 302 2.91 -1.52 -18.58
N GLU A 303 2.70 -1.55 -19.89
CA GLU A 303 2.71 -0.36 -20.73
C GLU A 303 1.32 0.22 -21.00
N ASN A 304 0.26 -0.49 -20.59
CA ASN A 304 -1.11 -0.14 -20.95
C ASN A 304 -2.17 -0.51 -19.91
N THR A 305 -1.81 -1.29 -18.88
CA THR A 305 -2.74 -1.77 -17.86
C THR A 305 -2.07 -1.72 -16.49
N GLY A 306 -2.83 -2.04 -15.44
CA GLY A 306 -2.25 -2.28 -14.13
C GLY A 306 -1.59 -3.66 -13.97
N THR A 307 -1.59 -4.51 -15.00
CA THR A 307 -1.23 -5.94 -14.86
C THR A 307 0.06 -6.29 -15.58
N ALA A 308 0.98 -6.93 -14.85
CA ALA A 308 2.20 -7.57 -15.35
C ALA A 308 2.34 -8.99 -14.77
N ASP A 309 3.19 -9.84 -15.38
CA ASP A 309 3.28 -11.28 -15.06
C ASP A 309 3.50 -11.64 -13.57
N GLY A 310 3.99 -10.72 -12.75
CA GLY A 310 4.19 -10.96 -11.31
C GLY A 310 3.56 -9.92 -10.39
N ALA A 311 2.85 -8.94 -10.92
CA ALA A 311 2.23 -7.89 -10.12
C ALA A 311 0.99 -7.29 -10.80
N VAL A 312 0.00 -6.94 -9.99
CA VAL A 312 -1.18 -6.20 -10.41
C VAL A 312 -1.32 -4.96 -9.54
N PHE A 313 -1.37 -3.80 -10.18
CA PHE A 313 -1.86 -2.57 -9.60
C PHE A 313 -3.32 -2.38 -10.02
N TYR A 314 -4.17 -2.08 -9.06
CA TYR A 314 -5.60 -1.89 -9.26
C TYR A 314 -6.08 -0.79 -8.33
N TRP A 315 -7.06 -0.02 -8.73
CA TRP A 315 -7.79 0.86 -7.84
C TRP A 315 -9.24 0.94 -8.29
N ASP A 316 -10.12 1.24 -7.34
CA ASP A 316 -11.54 1.48 -7.55
C ASP A 316 -12.00 2.68 -6.73
N CYS A 317 -13.19 3.19 -7.02
CA CYS A 317 -13.80 4.32 -6.31
C CYS A 317 -15.32 4.26 -6.42
N GLY A 318 -16.04 5.03 -5.58
CA GLY A 318 -17.51 5.11 -5.59
C GLY A 318 -18.11 5.63 -6.90
#